data_AF-A0A699W471-F1
#
_entry.id   AF-A0A699W471-F1
#
_cell.length_a   1.000
_cell.length_b   1.000
_cell.length_c   1.000
_cell.angle_alpha   90.00
_cell.angle_beta   90.00
_cell.angle_gamma   90.00
#
_symmetry.space_group_name_H-M   'P 1'
#
loop_
_entity.id
_entity.type
_entity.pdbx_description
1 polymer ?
#
loop_
_entity_poly.entity_id
_entity_poly.type
_entity_poly.pdbx_seq_one_letter_code
_entity_poly.pdbx_strand_id
1 'polypeptide(L)' 'LIQRGLQAQVRVVRTDKGTEFLNQTLQAYFAAEGIQHQTSVARTLEQNGVVKRRNRTLVEAARTML' A
#
# COMPACT_ATOMS: atom_id res chain seq x y z
N LEU A 1 -0.30 9.98 7.48
CA LEU A 1 -1.49 10.50 8.20
C LEU A 1 -2.34 9.38 8.82
N ILE A 2 -2.55 8.25 8.13
CA ILE A 2 -3.34 7.12 8.65
C ILE A 2 -2.78 6.52 9.95
N GLN A 3 -1.47 6.26 10.05
CA GLN A 3 -0.85 5.77 11.31
C GLN A 3 -1.07 6.71 12.50
N ARG A 4 -0.90 8.02 12.27
CA ARG A 4 -1.05 9.05 13.31
C ARG A 4 -2.50 9.16 13.78
N GLY A 5 -3.48 9.08 12.88
CA GLY A 5 -4.90 9.16 13.22
C GLY A 5 -5.45 7.91 13.93
N LEU A 6 -4.83 6.75 13.70
CA LEU A 6 -5.27 5.47 14.29
C LEU A 6 -4.43 5.03 15.51
N GLN A 7 -3.45 5.83 15.94
CA GLN A 7 -2.47 5.47 16.98
C GLN A 7 -1.86 4.06 16.78
N ALA A 8 -1.67 3.66 15.52
CA ALA A 8 -1.22 2.33 15.15
C ALA A 8 0.03 2.42 14.27
N GLN A 9 1.02 1.56 14.52
CA GLN A 9 2.23 1.48 13.70
C GLN A 9 2.04 0.46 12.58
N VAL A 10 2.28 0.88 11.33
CA VAL A 10 2.41 -0.06 10.21
C VAL A 10 3.77 -0.72 10.34
N ARG A 11 3.77 -2.05 10.44
CA ARG A 11 5.01 -2.85 10.54
C ARG A 11 5.52 -3.32 9.19
N VAL A 12 4.61 -3.69 8.29
CA VAL A 12 4.93 -4.32 7.00
C VAL A 12 4.05 -3.73 5.90
N VAL A 13 4.68 -3.40 4.78
CA VAL A 13 4.01 -3.05 3.53
C VAL A 13 4.41 -4.06 2.47
N ARG A 14 3.43 -4.68 1.82
CA ARG A 14 3.66 -5.60 0.70
C ARG A 14 3.09 -4.99 -0.57
N THR A 15 3.93 -4.84 -1.59
CA THR A 15 3.53 -4.37 -2.93
C THR A 15 3.76 -5.46 -3.95
N ASP A 16 3.10 -5.39 -5.10
CA ASP A 16 3.50 -6.22 -6.23
C ASP A 16 4.86 -5.77 -6.79
N LYS A 17 5.39 -6.55 -7.74
CA LYS A 17 6.63 -6.23 -8.45
C LYS A 17 6.46 -5.12 -9.49
N GLY A 18 5.40 -4.32 -9.42
CA GLY A 18 5.29 -3.09 -10.21
C GLY A 18 6.50 -2.19 -9.93
N THR A 19 7.01 -1.53 -10.96
CA THR A 19 8.15 -0.59 -10.83
C THR A 19 7.79 0.65 -10.03
N GLU A 20 6.50 0.97 -9.94
CA GLU A 20 5.94 2.14 -9.24
C GLU A 20 6.33 2.19 -7.75
N PHE A 21 6.48 1.03 -7.12
CA PHE A 21 6.83 0.89 -5.70
C PHE A 21 8.29 0.46 -5.47
N LEU A 22 9.09 0.40 -6.54
CA LEU A 22 10.51 0.03 -6.52
C LEU A 22 11.41 1.27 -6.69
N ASN A 23 11.07 2.38 -6.05
CA ASN A 23 11.86 3.62 -6.06
C ASN A 23 12.66 3.77 -4.77
N GLN A 24 13.92 4.20 -4.87
CA GLN A 24 14.81 4.53 -3.74
C GLN A 24 14.18 5.50 -2.74
N THR A 25 13.37 6.47 -3.18
CA THR A 25 12.69 7.41 -2.29
C THR A 25 11.71 6.70 -1.35
N LEU A 26 10.94 5.74 -1.86
CA LEU A 26 10.00 4.95 -1.05
C LEU A 26 10.75 4.00 -0.10
N GLN A 27 11.84 3.41 -0.57
CA GLN A 27 12.68 2.57 0.26
C GLN A 27 13.28 3.35 1.44
N ALA A 28 13.79 4.56 1.19
CA ALA A 28 14.31 5.44 2.24
C ALA A 28 13.20 5.86 3.23
N TYR A 29 12.00 6.16 2.73
CA TYR A 29 10.84 6.46 3.57
C TYR A 29 10.47 5.28 4.50
N PHE A 30 10.35 4.07 3.95
CA PHE A 30 10.04 2.89 4.76
C PHE A 30 11.13 2.61 5.80
N ALA A 31 12.41 2.78 5.45
CA ALA A 31 13.51 2.64 6.41
C ALA A 31 13.42 3.66 7.55
N ALA A 32 13.16 4.93 7.23
CA ALA A 32 13.02 6.00 8.22
C ALA A 32 11.84 5.77 9.19
N GLU A 33 10.75 5.19 8.69
CA GLU A 33 9.55 4.87 9.50
C GLU A 33 9.62 3.49 10.18
N GLY A 34 10.71 2.72 9.96
CA GLY A 34 10.87 1.37 10.49
C GLY A 34 9.90 0.34 9.91
N ILE A 35 9.43 0.59 8.68
CA ILE A 35 8.47 -0.25 7.96
C ILE A 35 9.24 -1.27 7.11
N GLN A 36 8.91 -2.55 7.25
CA GLN A 36 9.47 -3.58 6.38
C GLN A 36 8.73 -3.59 5.03
N HIS A 37 9.43 -3.28 3.96
CA HIS A 37 8.89 -3.40 2.60
C HIS A 37 9.14 -4.81 2.03
N GLN A 38 8.09 -5.44 1.52
CA GLN A 38 8.13 -6.74 0.87
C GLN A 38 7.55 -6.64 -0.53
N THR A 39 8.15 -7.35 -1.48
CA THR A 39 7.64 -7.45 -2.84
C THR A 39 7.04 -8.83 -3.06
N SER A 40 5.76 -8.89 -3.48
CA SER A 40 5.10 -10.15 -3.80
C SER A 40 5.58 -10.66 -5.15
N VAL A 41 5.74 -11.98 -5.29
CA VAL A 41 6.03 -12.58 -6.59
C VAL A 41 4.89 -12.24 -7.56
N ALA A 42 5.21 -11.97 -8.82
CA ALA A 42 4.28 -11.51 -9.86
C ALA A 42 3.02 -12.39 -10.08
N ARG A 43 2.92 -13.54 -9.40
CA ARG A 43 1.85 -14.54 -9.57
C ARG A 43 0.80 -14.55 -8.45
N THR A 44 0.89 -13.72 -7.41
CA THR A 44 -0.19 -13.60 -6.41
C THR A 44 -1.31 -12.68 -6.90
N LEU A 45 -2.01 -13.11 -7.95
CA LEU A 45 -3.17 -12.41 -8.53
C LEU A 45 -4.28 -12.10 -7.50
N GLU A 46 -4.44 -12.97 -6.50
CA GLU A 46 -5.49 -12.84 -5.48
C GLU A 46 -5.30 -11.62 -4.57
N GLN A 47 -4.06 -11.35 -4.15
CA GLN A 47 -3.74 -10.18 -3.33
C GLN A 47 -3.97 -8.89 -4.11
N ASN A 48 -3.57 -8.86 -5.38
CA ASN A 48 -3.86 -7.74 -6.27
C ASN A 48 -5.37 -7.57 -6.49
N GLY A 49 -6.13 -8.66 -6.53
CA GLY A 49 -7.59 -8.62 -6.60
C GLY A 49 -8.23 -7.94 -5.39
N VAL A 50 -7.75 -8.19 -4.17
CA VAL A 50 -8.24 -7.53 -2.94
C VAL A 50 -7.90 -6.05 -2.95
N VAL A 51 -6.67 -5.69 -3.30
CA VAL A 51 -6.23 -4.28 -3.38
C VAL A 51 -7.04 -3.52 -4.42
N LYS A 52 -7.21 -4.07 -5.63
CA LYS A 52 -8.01 -3.47 -6.70
C LYS A 52 -9.47 -3.24 -6.28
N ARG A 53 -10.10 -4.24 -5.64
CA ARG A 53 -11.47 -4.12 -5.13
C ARG A 53 -11.61 -3.01 -4.11
N ARG A 54 -10.73 -2.96 -3.10
CA ARG A 54 -10.74 -1.90 -2.08
C ARG A 54 -10.50 -0.51 -2.67
N ASN A 55 -9.56 -0.40 -3.61
CA ASN A 55 -9.29 0.87 -4.27
C ASN A 55 -10.51 1.36 -5.05
N ARG A 56 -11.17 0.46 -5.80
CA ARG A 56 -12.42 0.81 -6.50
C ARG A 56 -13.50 1.32 -5.54
N THR A 57 -13.76 0.59 -4.45
CA THR A 57 -14.74 1.01 -3.44
C THR A 57 -14.41 2.38 -2.85
N LEU A 58 -13.13 2.67 -2.59
CA LEU A 58 -12.71 3.94 -2.01
C LEU A 58 -12.91 5.11 -2.99
N VAL A 59 -12.58 4.90 -4.26
CA VAL A 59 -12.82 5.88 -5.34
C VAL A 59 -14.31 6.12 -5.55
N GLU A 60 -15.13 5.06 -5.55
CA GLU A 60 -16.59 5.17 -5.68
C GLU A 60 -17.19 5.94 -4.49
N ALA A 61 -16.79 5.62 -3.25
CA ALA A 61 -17.25 6.32 -2.06
C ALA A 61 -16.90 7.82 -2.11
N ALA A 62 -15.67 8.16 -2.51
CA ALA A 62 -15.27 9.56 -2.67
C ALA A 62 -16.10 10.28 -3.75
N ARG A 63 -16.40 9.61 -4.87
CA ARG A 63 -17.24 10.17 -5.94
C ARG A 63 -18.67 10.43 -5.48
N THR A 64 -19.22 9.62 -4.57
CA THR A 64 -20.56 9.84 -3.99
C THR A 64 -20.61 10.91 -2.89
N MET A 65 -19.45 11.34 -2.38
CA MET A 65 -19.36 12.40 -1.36
C MET A 65 -19.20 13.81 -1.97
N LEU A 66 -19.10 13.91 -3.30
CA LEU A 66 -19.12 15.15 -4.06
C LEU A 66 -20.54 15.46 -4.54
#